data_AF-A0A654EC83-F1
#
_entry.id   AF-A0A654EC83-F1
#
_cell.length_a   1.000
_cell.length_b   1.000
_cell.length_c   1.000
_cell.angle_alpha   90.00
_cell.angle_beta   90.00
_cell.angle_gamma   90.00
#
_symmetry.space_group_name_H-M   'P 1'
#
loop_
_entity.id
_entity.type
_entity.pdbx_description
1 polymer ?
#
loop_
_entity_poly.entity_id
_entity_poly.type
_entity_poly.pdbx_seq_one_letter_code
_entity_poly.pdbx_strand_id
1 'polypeptide(L)'
;MKNLLFSSLFFLSFLAYGQSTPNFSWLTGTWTGPGFGGTFEEVWSDPAEDGTIMGMFRHFGEDGTVSFYEFWVLDSTGMKLRHFNEDFTGWETREEYVSFEKVEFSPGKVILKGLTYEQTGPDKMVISLKLTHEGVTRTEVFNMTRNQ
;
A
#
# COMPACT_ATOMS: atom_id res chain seq x y z
N MET A 1 -50.57 27.86 -36.89
CA MET A 1 -49.20 28.17 -36.41
C MET A 1 -49.36 28.83 -35.04
N LYS A 2 -48.92 28.35 -33.88
CA LYS A 2 -47.93 27.35 -33.46
C LYS A 2 -48.38 26.82 -32.09
N ASN A 3 -48.25 25.51 -31.85
CA ASN A 3 -48.37 24.92 -30.52
C ASN A 3 -47.05 25.17 -29.77
N LEU A 4 -47.10 25.81 -28.60
CA LEU A 4 -45.96 25.84 -27.67
C LEU A 4 -46.02 24.60 -26.78
N LEU A 5 -45.16 23.62 -27.08
CA LEU A 5 -44.81 22.54 -26.15
C LEU A 5 -43.64 23.03 -25.30
N PHE A 6 -43.90 23.28 -24.01
CA PHE A 6 -42.86 23.45 -23.00
C PHE A 6 -42.27 22.07 -22.69
N SER A 7 -41.08 21.79 -23.20
CA SER A 7 -40.27 20.65 -22.75
C SER A 7 -39.50 21.08 -21.50
N SER A 8 -39.95 20.61 -20.34
CA SER A 8 -39.20 20.71 -19.09
C SER A 8 -38.15 19.60 -19.08
N LEU A 9 -36.89 19.95 -19.32
CA LEU A 9 -35.75 19.06 -19.06
C LEU A 9 -35.51 19.03 -17.54
N PHE A 10 -35.87 17.91 -16.91
CA PHE A 10 -35.42 17.56 -15.57
C PHE A 10 -33.94 17.18 -15.64
N PHE A 11 -33.05 18.10 -15.30
CA PHE A 11 -31.66 17.75 -14.98
C PHE A 11 -31.64 17.12 -13.59
N LEU A 12 -31.69 15.79 -13.52
CA LEU A 12 -31.24 15.06 -12.34
C LEU A 12 -29.73 15.30 -12.21
N SER A 13 -29.34 16.26 -11.37
CA SER A 13 -27.97 16.33 -10.90
C SER A 13 -27.71 15.11 -10.02
N PHE A 14 -27.16 14.05 -10.61
CA PHE A 14 -26.43 13.06 -9.85
C PHE A 14 -25.26 13.81 -9.21
N LEU A 15 -25.39 14.15 -7.93
CA LEU A 15 -24.23 14.31 -7.08
C LEU A 15 -23.57 12.94 -7.08
N ALA A 16 -22.60 12.75 -7.98
CA ALA A 16 -21.61 11.71 -7.81
C ALA A 16 -21.02 11.97 -6.43
N TYR A 17 -21.40 11.14 -5.45
CA TYR A 17 -20.62 10.96 -4.25
C TYR A 17 -19.31 10.39 -4.75
N GLY A 18 -18.40 11.26 -5.20
CA GLY A 18 -17.03 10.89 -5.43
C GLY A 18 -16.55 10.42 -4.08
N GLN A 19 -16.46 9.10 -3.90
CA GLN A 19 -15.63 8.55 -2.85
C GLN A 19 -14.28 9.22 -3.08
N SER A 20 -13.91 10.14 -2.19
CA SER A 20 -12.58 10.74 -2.24
C SER A 20 -11.62 9.58 -2.06
N THR A 21 -11.00 9.12 -3.15
CA THR A 21 -9.93 8.14 -3.06
C THR A 21 -8.90 8.72 -2.09
N PRO A 22 -8.56 8.01 -1.00
CA PRO A 22 -7.58 8.51 -0.05
C PRO A 22 -6.33 8.92 -0.82
N ASN A 23 -5.85 10.14 -0.57
CA ASN A 23 -4.67 10.62 -1.28
C ASN A 23 -3.44 9.90 -0.73
N PHE A 24 -2.95 8.93 -1.49
CA PHE A 24 -1.74 8.16 -1.19
C PHE A 24 -0.46 8.79 -1.75
N SER A 25 -0.49 10.03 -2.27
CA SER A 25 0.69 10.70 -2.84
C SER A 25 1.86 10.77 -1.87
N TRP A 26 1.58 10.79 -0.56
CA TRP A 26 2.62 10.76 0.46
C TRP A 26 3.37 9.43 0.51
N LEU A 27 2.75 8.33 0.08
CA LEU A 27 3.31 6.97 0.13
C LEU A 27 4.18 6.66 -1.10
N THR A 28 3.92 7.31 -2.24
CA THR A 28 4.57 6.99 -3.54
C THR A 28 6.07 7.28 -3.56
N GLY A 29 6.84 6.52 -4.31
CA GLY A 29 8.30 6.66 -4.40
C GLY A 29 9.07 5.59 -3.62
N THR A 30 10.37 5.83 -3.45
CA THR A 30 11.29 4.85 -2.86
C THR A 30 11.62 5.19 -1.41
N TRP A 31 11.53 4.20 -0.53
CA TRP A 31 11.77 4.32 0.89
C TRP A 31 12.81 3.33 1.34
N THR A 32 13.69 3.76 2.26
CA THR A 32 14.70 2.89 2.86
C THR A 32 14.72 3.02 4.37
N GLY A 33 15.04 1.94 5.06
CA GLY A 33 15.16 1.93 6.52
C GLY A 33 15.73 0.61 7.05
N PRO A 34 16.25 0.58 8.29
CA PRO A 34 16.76 -0.65 8.88
C PRO A 34 15.61 -1.60 9.24
N GLY A 35 15.83 -2.90 9.07
CA GLY A 35 14.86 -3.94 9.41
C GLY A 35 15.47 -5.33 9.34
N PHE A 36 15.07 -6.24 10.24
CA PHE A 36 15.54 -7.63 10.29
C PHE A 36 17.07 -7.84 10.21
N GLY A 37 17.84 -6.95 10.85
CA GLY A 37 19.31 -7.00 10.83
C GLY A 37 19.94 -6.35 9.60
N GLY A 38 19.16 -6.05 8.57
CA GLY A 38 19.62 -5.45 7.33
C GLY A 38 18.89 -4.16 6.98
N THR A 39 18.70 -3.94 5.68
CA THR A 39 18.04 -2.75 5.14
C THR A 39 16.85 -3.13 4.28
N PHE A 40 15.71 -2.50 4.54
CA PHE A 40 14.53 -2.55 3.69
C PHE A 40 14.61 -1.47 2.62
N GLU A 41 14.17 -1.82 1.42
CA GLU A 41 13.79 -0.87 0.39
C GLU A 41 12.36 -1.19 -0.05
N GLU A 42 11.48 -0.19 -0.02
CA GLU A 42 10.14 -0.26 -0.60
C GLU A 42 10.00 0.75 -1.72
N VAL A 43 9.41 0.35 -2.85
CA VAL A 43 9.09 1.21 -3.98
C VAL A 43 7.59 1.17 -4.20
N TRP A 44 6.96 2.34 -4.15
CA TRP A 44 5.52 2.50 -4.34
C TRP A 44 5.24 3.27 -5.62
N SER A 45 4.37 2.73 -6.49
CA SER A 45 3.96 3.41 -7.72
C SER A 45 3.04 4.60 -7.42
N ASP A 46 2.86 5.47 -8.40
CA ASP A 46 1.69 6.34 -8.40
C ASP A 46 0.40 5.50 -8.52
N PRO A 47 -0.75 6.00 -8.02
CA PRO A 47 -2.03 5.32 -8.19
C PRO A 47 -2.39 5.20 -9.68
N ALA A 48 -2.88 4.03 -10.08
CA ALA A 48 -3.50 3.82 -11.39
C ALA A 48 -4.85 4.56 -11.49
N GLU A 49 -5.45 4.57 -12.69
CA GLU A 49 -6.75 5.24 -12.93
C GLU A 49 -7.89 4.69 -12.05
N ASP A 50 -7.82 3.41 -11.68
CA ASP A 50 -8.77 2.75 -10.78
C ASP A 50 -8.45 2.95 -9.28
N GLY A 51 -7.39 3.71 -8.98
CA GLY A 51 -6.90 3.98 -7.63
C GLY A 51 -6.01 2.89 -7.03
N THR A 52 -5.73 1.81 -7.76
CA THR A 52 -4.83 0.75 -7.33
C THR A 52 -3.38 1.24 -7.30
N ILE A 53 -2.61 0.85 -6.26
CA ILE A 53 -1.18 1.12 -6.17
C ILE A 53 -0.43 -0.20 -6.19
N MET A 54 0.67 -0.25 -6.94
CA MET A 54 1.60 -1.37 -6.91
C MET A 54 2.80 -1.00 -6.04
N GLY A 55 3.44 -1.99 -5.44
CA GLY A 55 4.74 -1.78 -4.86
C GLY A 55 5.61 -3.03 -4.86
N MET A 56 6.90 -2.79 -4.62
CA MET A 56 7.94 -3.79 -4.59
C MET A 56 8.82 -3.56 -3.37
N PHE A 57 9.29 -4.64 -2.77
CA PHE A 57 10.20 -4.62 -1.64
C PHE A 57 11.41 -5.48 -1.95
N ARG A 58 12.53 -5.10 -1.35
CA ARG A 58 13.66 -6.01 -1.14
C ARG A 58 14.27 -5.77 0.23
N HIS A 59 14.69 -6.85 0.86
CA HIS A 59 15.56 -6.81 2.03
C HIS A 59 16.99 -7.12 1.61
N PHE A 60 17.92 -6.29 2.05
CA PHE A 60 19.34 -6.55 2.01
C PHE A 60 19.80 -7.07 3.37
N GLY A 61 20.51 -8.20 3.41
CA GLY A 61 21.15 -8.71 4.63
C GLY A 61 22.28 -7.80 5.13
N GLU A 62 22.86 -8.16 6.28
CA GLU A 62 23.99 -7.43 6.89
C GLU A 62 25.20 -7.28 5.95
N ASP A 63 25.39 -8.24 5.04
CA ASP A 63 26.47 -8.24 4.06
C ASP A 63 26.16 -7.42 2.79
N GLY A 64 24.97 -6.81 2.71
CA GLY A 64 24.50 -6.03 1.58
C GLY A 64 23.98 -6.86 0.40
N THR A 65 23.91 -8.18 0.52
CA THR A 65 23.28 -9.05 -0.50
C THR A 65 21.76 -9.05 -0.33
N VAL A 66 21.02 -9.32 -1.41
CA VAL A 66 19.56 -9.39 -1.33
C VAL A 66 19.16 -10.72 -0.71
N SER A 67 18.33 -10.70 0.33
CA SER A 67 17.83 -11.93 0.94
C SER A 67 16.48 -12.37 0.38
N PHE A 68 15.55 -11.44 0.12
CA PHE A 68 14.23 -11.73 -0.42
C PHE A 68 13.57 -10.47 -0.99
N TYR A 69 12.52 -10.67 -1.78
CA TYR A 69 11.69 -9.65 -2.40
C TYR A 69 10.23 -9.83 -2.02
N GLU A 70 9.46 -8.74 -2.18
CA GLU A 70 8.00 -8.81 -2.24
C GLU A 70 7.47 -8.01 -3.43
N PHE A 71 6.31 -8.41 -3.92
CA PHE A 71 5.49 -7.60 -4.81
C PHE A 71 4.09 -7.53 -4.24
N TRP A 72 3.51 -6.34 -4.17
CA TRP A 72 2.16 -6.14 -3.67
C TRP A 72 1.31 -5.23 -4.54
N VAL A 73 0.01 -5.36 -4.30
CA VAL A 73 -1.03 -4.49 -4.81
C VAL A 73 -1.86 -4.01 -3.62
N LEU A 74 -2.09 -2.70 -3.53
CA LEU A 74 -2.98 -2.06 -2.57
C LEU A 74 -4.19 -1.51 -3.33
N ASP A 75 -5.38 -1.96 -2.93
CA ASP A 75 -6.66 -1.50 -3.49
C ASP A 75 -7.58 -0.98 -2.38
N SER A 76 -8.84 -0.65 -2.73
CA SER A 76 -9.83 -0.13 -1.79
C SER A 76 -10.19 -1.07 -0.62
N THR A 77 -9.85 -2.36 -0.74
CA THR A 77 -10.16 -3.46 0.20
C THR A 77 -8.98 -3.85 1.08
N GLY A 78 -7.75 -3.51 0.68
CA GLY A 78 -6.54 -3.85 1.43
C GLY A 78 -5.36 -4.15 0.51
N MET A 79 -4.36 -4.82 1.08
CA MET A 79 -3.13 -5.17 0.36
C MET A 79 -3.04 -6.68 0.17
N LYS A 80 -2.53 -7.10 -0.99
CA LYS A 80 -2.16 -8.49 -1.29
C LYS A 80 -0.72 -8.53 -1.74
N LEU A 81 0.06 -9.49 -1.25
CA LEU A 81 1.47 -9.61 -1.60
C LEU A 81 1.91 -11.06 -1.77
N ARG A 82 3.04 -11.23 -2.44
CA ARG A 82 3.80 -12.47 -2.52
C ARG A 82 5.26 -12.22 -2.18
N HIS A 83 5.90 -13.21 -1.61
CA HIS A 83 7.33 -13.20 -1.32
C HIS A 83 8.10 -14.03 -2.34
N PHE A 84 9.32 -13.62 -2.62
CA PHE A 84 10.24 -14.31 -3.50
C PHE A 84 11.63 -14.37 -2.86
N ASN A 85 12.31 -15.51 -2.98
CA ASN A 85 13.72 -15.61 -2.65
C ASN A 85 14.58 -14.74 -3.58
N GLU A 86 15.86 -14.59 -3.26
CA GLU A 86 16.84 -13.89 -4.11
C GLU A 86 16.84 -14.39 -5.57
N ASP A 87 16.65 -15.70 -5.77
CA ASP A 87 16.60 -16.36 -7.09
C ASP A 87 15.22 -16.30 -7.78
N PHE A 88 14.30 -15.51 -7.22
CA PHE A 88 12.93 -15.31 -7.69
C PHE A 88 11.99 -16.51 -7.53
N THR A 89 12.38 -17.55 -6.79
CA THR A 89 11.44 -18.62 -6.41
C THR A 89 10.44 -18.11 -5.37
N GLY A 90 9.14 -18.33 -5.61
CA GLY A 90 8.06 -17.84 -4.74
C GLY A 90 7.89 -18.67 -3.48
N TRP A 91 7.53 -18.02 -2.36
CA TRP A 91 7.20 -18.71 -1.10
C TRP A 91 5.78 -19.27 -1.12
N GLU A 92 4.82 -18.49 -1.63
CA GLU A 92 3.43 -18.93 -1.78
C GLU A 92 3.26 -19.81 -3.01
N THR A 93 2.35 -20.79 -2.92
CA THR A 93 2.00 -21.63 -4.06
C THR A 93 1.19 -20.86 -5.11
N ARG A 94 0.81 -21.54 -6.19
CA ARG A 94 0.30 -20.93 -7.43
C ARG A 94 -0.86 -19.96 -7.21
N GLU A 95 -1.83 -20.28 -6.36
CA GLU A 95 -3.01 -19.44 -6.10
C GLU A 95 -2.93 -18.66 -4.77
N GLU A 96 -1.91 -18.89 -3.96
CA GLU A 96 -1.80 -18.32 -2.61
C GLU A 96 -1.15 -16.94 -2.60
N TYR A 97 -1.47 -16.12 -1.60
CA TYR A 97 -0.86 -14.82 -1.35
C TYR A 97 -1.11 -14.44 0.11
N VAL A 98 -0.27 -13.56 0.65
CA VAL A 98 -0.54 -12.92 1.94
C VAL A 98 -1.49 -11.75 1.70
N SER A 99 -2.44 -11.54 2.61
CA SER A 99 -3.36 -10.41 2.53
C SER A 99 -3.47 -9.67 3.86
N PHE A 100 -3.56 -8.35 3.75
CA PHE A 100 -3.79 -7.43 4.85
C PHE A 100 -5.06 -6.64 4.54
N GLU A 101 -6.18 -7.04 5.15
CA GLU A 101 -7.46 -6.37 4.94
C GLU A 101 -7.42 -4.93 5.46
N LYS A 102 -8.08 -4.02 4.74
CA LYS A 102 -8.25 -2.63 5.17
C LYS A 102 -9.00 -2.54 6.49
N VAL A 103 -8.48 -1.69 7.38
CA VAL A 103 -9.21 -1.19 8.55
C VAL A 103 -9.63 0.26 8.29
N GLU A 104 -8.68 1.14 7.96
CA GLU A 104 -8.92 2.56 7.72
C GLU A 104 -7.87 3.14 6.77
N PHE A 105 -8.30 4.02 5.86
CA PHE A 105 -7.40 4.89 5.09
C PHE A 105 -7.75 6.34 5.37
N SER A 106 -6.77 7.12 5.81
CA SER A 106 -6.91 8.54 6.13
C SER A 106 -5.66 9.32 5.68
N PRO A 107 -5.70 10.66 5.60
CA PRO A 107 -4.53 11.44 5.20
C PRO A 107 -3.30 11.10 6.06
N GLY A 108 -2.20 10.72 5.41
CA GLY A 108 -0.96 10.33 6.08
C GLY A 108 -0.98 8.98 6.80
N LYS A 109 -2.05 8.16 6.66
CA LYS A 109 -2.14 6.88 7.37
C LYS A 109 -2.88 5.79 6.60
N VAL A 110 -2.25 4.62 6.52
CA VAL A 110 -2.83 3.37 5.97
C VAL A 110 -2.87 2.34 7.08
N ILE A 111 -4.06 1.96 7.54
CA ILE A 111 -4.25 0.96 8.59
C ILE A 111 -4.86 -0.29 7.96
N LEU A 112 -4.11 -1.37 7.99
CA LEU A 112 -4.52 -2.71 7.58
C LEU A 112 -4.51 -3.64 8.81
N LYS A 113 -5.15 -4.80 8.71
CA LYS A 113 -5.12 -5.81 9.76
C LYS A 113 -3.70 -6.36 9.95
N GLY A 114 -3.00 -5.84 10.95
CA GLY A 114 -1.65 -6.28 11.31
C GLY A 114 -0.52 -5.52 10.61
N LEU A 115 -0.83 -4.51 9.81
CA LEU A 115 0.17 -3.66 9.15
C LEU A 115 -0.32 -2.21 9.11
N THR A 116 0.53 -1.27 9.48
CA THR A 116 0.21 0.16 9.45
C THR A 116 1.36 0.95 8.86
N TYR A 117 1.04 1.85 7.94
CA TYR A 117 1.96 2.88 7.44
C TYR A 117 1.49 4.24 7.95
N GLU A 118 2.40 5.03 8.52
CA GLU A 118 2.10 6.35 9.07
C GLU A 118 3.16 7.36 8.64
N GLN A 119 2.74 8.43 7.97
CA GLN A 119 3.59 9.55 7.63
C GLN A 119 3.95 10.34 8.90
N THR A 120 5.23 10.46 9.19
CA THR A 120 5.75 11.17 10.37
C THR A 120 6.54 12.43 10.01
N GLY A 121 6.71 12.69 8.71
CA GLY A 121 7.31 13.90 8.15
C GLY A 121 7.26 13.89 6.61
N PRO A 122 7.77 14.92 5.94
CA PRO A 122 7.74 15.00 4.46
C PRO A 122 8.32 13.76 3.78
N ASP A 123 9.49 13.32 4.27
CA ASP A 123 10.25 12.17 3.75
C ASP A 123 10.47 11.11 4.84
N LYS A 124 9.53 11.01 5.79
CA LYS A 124 9.60 10.06 6.90
C LYS A 124 8.29 9.32 7.06
N MET A 125 8.37 8.00 7.21
CA MET A 125 7.23 7.18 7.59
C MET A 125 7.65 6.12 8.61
N VAL A 126 6.68 5.68 9.39
CA VAL A 126 6.80 4.55 10.31
C VAL A 126 5.91 3.44 9.81
N ILE A 127 6.49 2.23 9.72
CA ILE A 127 5.76 1.00 9.44
C ILE A 127 5.65 0.21 10.75
N SER A 128 4.44 -0.24 11.10
CA SER A 128 4.22 -1.16 12.21
C SER A 128 3.67 -2.48 11.69
N LEU A 129 4.40 -3.58 11.89
CA LEU A 129 4.03 -4.91 11.41
C LEU A 129 3.83 -5.87 12.59
N LYS A 130 2.66 -6.48 12.66
CA LYS A 130 2.34 -7.51 13.65
C LYS A 130 2.82 -8.87 13.13
N LEU A 131 3.85 -9.42 13.75
CA LEU A 131 4.40 -10.72 13.44
C LEU A 131 4.01 -11.72 14.51
N THR A 132 3.65 -12.95 14.10
CA THR A 132 3.47 -14.08 15.00
C THR A 132 4.51 -15.13 14.66
N HIS A 133 5.36 -15.46 15.63
CA HIS A 133 6.36 -16.51 15.51
C HIS A 133 6.26 -17.42 16.73
N GLU A 134 6.15 -18.73 16.51
CA GLU A 134 6.01 -19.73 17.58
C GLU A 134 4.91 -19.41 18.62
N GLY A 135 3.78 -18.85 18.14
CA GLY A 135 2.64 -18.48 18.99
C GLY A 135 2.82 -17.17 19.77
N VAL A 136 4.00 -16.55 19.71
CA VAL A 136 4.26 -15.23 20.29
C VAL A 136 4.02 -14.16 19.23
N THR A 137 3.09 -13.27 19.51
CA THR A 137 2.84 -12.10 18.67
C THR A 137 3.62 -10.90 19.20
N ARG A 138 4.36 -10.24 18.31
CA ARG A 138 5.01 -8.94 18.56
C ARG A 138 4.71 -7.96 17.43
N THR A 139 4.80 -6.67 17.73
CA THR A 139 4.76 -5.62 16.72
C THR A 139 6.17 -5.10 16.50
N GLU A 140 6.67 -5.27 15.30
CA GLU A 140 7.91 -4.65 14.83
C GLU A 140 7.62 -3.25 14.29
N VAL A 141 8.56 -2.33 14.49
CA VAL A 141 8.43 -0.94 14.07
C VAL A 141 9.64 -0.57 13.22
N PHE A 142 9.40 -0.15 11.98
CA PHE A 142 10.43 0.23 11.02
C PHE A 142 10.32 1.72 10.72
N ASN A 143 11.45 2.43 10.83
CA ASN A 143 11.54 3.85 10.52
C ASN A 143 12.13 4.00 9.11
N MET A 144 11.34 4.54 8.19
CA MET A 144 11.70 4.65 6.79
C MET A 144 11.94 6.11 6.40
N THR A 145 12.84 6.30 5.44
CA THR A 145 13.17 7.60 4.84
C THR A 145 12.97 7.51 3.34
N ARG A 146 12.33 8.52 2.73
CA ARG A 146 12.19 8.57 1.28
C ARG A 146 13.54 8.94 0.66
N ASN A 147 13.96 8.19 -0.34
CA ASN A 147 15.11 8.56 -1.15
C ASN A 147 14.70 9.71 -2.09
N GLN A 148 15.51 10.77 -2.15
CA GLN A 148 15.34 11.87 -3.10
C GLN A 148 15.96 11.54 -4.46
#